data_AF-A0A524I6K3-F1
#
_entry.id   AF-A0A524I6K3-F1
#
_cell.length_a   1.000
_cell.length_b   1.000
_cell.length_c   1.000
_cell.angle_alpha   90.00
_cell.angle_beta   90.00
_cell.angle_gamma   90.00
#
_symmetry.space_group_name_H-M   'P 1'
#
loop_
_entity.id
_entity.type
_entity.pdbx_description
1 polymer ?
#
loop_
_entity_poly.entity_id
_entity_poly.type
_entity_poly.pdbx_seq_one_letter_code
_entity_poly.pdbx_strand_id
1 'polypeptide(L)'
;MSFCILESDKKTFEYFKKYVEFLETEENTCHILDNRIQADEIRDHLKRHGMDENHKEEIDRWIDENARPFREYLNTIKLVYVVWKCMGNVWHSIQWNDFNRIQENLNKIKDKCLDTIF
;
A
#
# COMPACT_ATOMS: atom_id res chain seq x y z
N MET A 1 14.10 -5.96 1.05
CA MET A 1 12.73 -5.41 1.09
C MET A 1 12.79 -4.14 1.91
N SER A 2 12.72 -2.95 1.29
CA SER A 2 12.58 -1.70 2.05
C SER A 2 11.09 -1.39 2.23
N PHE A 3 10.76 -0.85 3.40
CA PHE A 3 9.50 -0.19 3.67
C PHE A 3 9.75 1.31 3.67
N CYS A 4 8.77 2.11 3.25
CA CYS A 4 8.89 3.55 3.10
C CYS A 4 8.09 4.30 4.19
N ILE A 5 8.08 5.62 4.13
CA ILE A 5 7.21 6.42 5.01
C ILE A 5 5.80 6.36 4.39
N LEU A 6 4.79 6.03 5.20
CA LEU A 6 3.40 6.11 4.76
C LEU A 6 2.82 7.51 5.03
N GLU A 7 2.02 7.99 4.07
CA GLU A 7 1.25 9.21 4.20
C GLU A 7 -0.01 8.96 5.06
N SER A 8 -0.33 9.92 5.94
CA SER A 8 -1.54 9.91 6.77
C SER A 8 -2.72 10.47 5.97
N ASP A 9 -3.12 9.78 4.91
CA ASP A 9 -4.19 10.21 4.02
C ASP A 9 -5.27 9.14 3.79
N LYS A 10 -6.40 9.59 3.23
CA LYS A 10 -7.58 8.75 3.00
C LYS A 10 -7.29 7.61 2.01
N LYS A 11 -6.48 7.85 0.99
CA LYS A 11 -6.15 6.86 -0.04
C LYS A 11 -5.31 5.72 0.56
N THR A 12 -4.31 6.03 1.38
CA THR A 12 -3.51 5.04 2.12
C THR A 12 -4.40 4.17 2.99
N PHE A 13 -5.34 4.78 3.70
CA PHE A 13 -6.27 4.04 4.55
C PHE A 13 -7.24 3.16 3.77
N GLU A 14 -7.74 3.62 2.61
CA GLU A 14 -8.56 2.78 1.75
C GLU A 14 -7.77 1.59 1.19
N TYR A 15 -6.48 1.75 0.88
CA TYR A 15 -5.62 0.61 0.54
C TYR A 15 -5.44 -0.35 1.70
N PHE A 16 -5.18 0.16 2.90
CA PHE A 16 -5.15 -0.67 4.10
C PHE A 16 -6.45 -1.46 4.30
N LYS A 17 -7.61 -0.81 4.15
CA LYS A 17 -8.92 -1.49 4.21
C LYS A 17 -9.06 -2.59 3.17
N LYS A 18 -8.66 -2.33 1.92
CA LYS A 18 -8.64 -3.35 0.86
C LYS A 18 -7.80 -4.56 1.26
N TYR A 19 -6.64 -4.37 1.87
CA TYR A 19 -5.82 -5.50 2.36
C TYR A 19 -6.51 -6.28 3.48
N VAL A 20 -7.12 -5.59 4.45
CA VAL A 20 -7.83 -6.27 5.54
C VAL A 20 -9.00 -7.09 4.99
N GLU A 21 -9.82 -6.51 4.13
CA GLU A 21 -10.97 -7.19 3.50
C GLU A 21 -10.53 -8.40 2.68
N PHE A 22 -9.59 -8.20 1.76
CA PHE A 22 -9.12 -9.22 0.82
C PHE A 22 -8.45 -10.41 1.51
N LEU A 23 -7.60 -10.16 2.52
CA LEU A 23 -6.85 -11.21 3.20
C LEU A 23 -7.65 -11.94 4.27
N GLU A 24 -8.80 -11.41 4.71
CA GLU A 24 -9.69 -12.10 5.64
C GLU A 24 -10.77 -12.94 4.94
N THR A 25 -11.01 -12.74 3.64
CA THR A 25 -12.15 -13.34 2.92
C THR A 25 -11.77 -14.36 1.85
N GLU A 26 -10.52 -14.38 1.37
CA GLU A 26 -10.11 -15.21 0.23
C GLU A 26 -8.83 -16.01 0.53
N GLU A 27 -8.64 -17.18 -0.09
CA GLU A 27 -7.35 -17.92 -0.09
C GLU A 27 -6.26 -17.22 -0.95
N ASN A 28 -6.46 -15.95 -1.28
CA ASN A 28 -5.66 -15.25 -2.28
C ASN A 28 -4.36 -14.67 -1.69
N THR A 29 -3.36 -14.55 -2.57
CA THR A 29 -2.04 -14.01 -2.20
C THR A 29 -2.04 -12.48 -2.29
N CYS A 30 -1.27 -11.80 -1.43
CA CYS A 30 -1.10 -10.34 -1.46
C CYS A 30 -0.70 -9.80 -2.84
N HIS A 31 0.04 -10.59 -3.63
CA HIS A 31 0.49 -10.23 -4.97
C HIS A 31 -0.69 -9.94 -5.93
N ILE A 32 -1.81 -10.65 -5.78
CA ILE A 32 -3.01 -10.41 -6.61
C ILE A 32 -3.58 -9.02 -6.31
N LEU A 33 -3.70 -8.67 -5.03
CA LEU A 33 -4.21 -7.36 -4.63
C LEU A 33 -3.24 -6.24 -5.00
N ASP A 34 -1.93 -6.45 -4.84
CA ASP A 34 -0.90 -5.49 -5.26
C ASP A 34 -1.07 -5.10 -6.73
N ASN A 35 -1.19 -6.11 -7.60
CA ASN A 35 -1.34 -5.88 -9.04
C ASN A 35 -2.65 -5.16 -9.39
N ARG A 36 -3.74 -5.46 -8.67
CA ARG A 36 -5.01 -4.74 -8.85
C ARG A 36 -4.87 -3.27 -8.47
N ILE A 37 -4.29 -2.97 -7.30
CA ILE A 37 -4.07 -1.61 -6.84
C ILE A 37 -3.14 -0.85 -7.81
N GLN A 38 -2.05 -1.50 -8.27
CA GLN A 38 -1.14 -0.88 -9.23
C GLN A 38 -1.81 -0.59 -10.58
N ALA A 39 -2.65 -1.51 -11.08
CA ALA A 39 -3.42 -1.27 -12.30
C ALA A 39 -4.41 -0.11 -12.14
N ASP A 40 -5.07 0.01 -10.97
CA ASP A 40 -5.96 1.13 -10.66
C ASP A 40 -5.20 2.47 -10.67
N GLU A 41 -3.99 2.53 -10.10
CA GLU A 41 -3.14 3.74 -10.12
C GLU A 41 -2.73 4.15 -11.53
N ILE A 42 -2.32 3.18 -12.35
CA ILE A 42 -1.94 3.45 -13.74
C ILE A 42 -3.14 4.03 -14.49
N ARG A 43 -4.34 3.45 -14.32
CA ARG A 43 -5.57 3.97 -14.94
C ARG A 43 -5.90 5.38 -14.46
N ASP A 44 -5.77 5.65 -13.16
CA ASP A 44 -6.00 6.99 -12.60
C ASP A 44 -4.99 8.01 -13.14
N HIS A 45 -3.73 7.63 -13.28
CA HIS A 45 -2.67 8.45 -13.88
C HIS A 45 -2.99 8.80 -15.34
N LEU A 46 -3.30 7.79 -16.16
CA LEU A 46 -3.68 7.98 -17.57
C LEU A 46 -4.88 8.93 -17.69
N LYS A 47 -5.92 8.69 -16.90
CA LYS A 47 -7.14 9.51 -16.92
C LYS A 47 -6.88 10.98 -16.58
N ARG A 48 -5.99 11.27 -15.62
CA ARG A 48 -5.61 12.65 -15.25
C ARG A 48 -4.89 13.39 -16.39
N HIS A 49 -4.24 12.65 -17.28
CA HIS A 49 -3.55 13.19 -18.44
C HIS A 49 -4.40 13.13 -19.73
N GLY A 50 -5.68 12.76 -19.63
CA GLY A 50 -6.56 12.59 -20.79
C GLY A 50 -6.17 11.42 -21.69
N MET A 51 -5.45 10.44 -21.14
CA MET A 51 -5.00 9.22 -21.82
C MET A 51 -5.84 8.01 -21.40
N ASP A 52 -5.65 6.90 -22.11
CA ASP A 52 -6.31 5.61 -21.87
C ASP A 52 -5.31 4.43 -21.95
N GLU A 53 -5.81 3.21 -21.78
CA GLU A 53 -4.99 1.98 -21.78
C GLU A 53 -4.29 1.67 -23.13
N ASN A 54 -4.60 2.42 -24.20
CA ASN A 54 -3.92 2.27 -25.49
C ASN A 54 -2.56 3.00 -25.54
N HIS A 55 -2.29 3.89 -24.58
CA HIS A 55 -1.05 4.68 -24.51
C HIS A 55 0.09 3.88 -23.85
N LYS A 56 0.53 2.81 -24.51
CA LYS A 56 1.52 1.85 -23.97
C LYS A 56 2.83 2.49 -23.52
N GLU A 57 3.37 3.44 -24.30
CA GLU A 57 4.62 4.14 -23.95
C GLU A 57 4.51 4.90 -22.61
N GLU A 58 3.33 5.46 -22.32
CA GLU A 58 3.10 6.13 -21.05
C GLU A 58 2.98 5.15 -19.89
N ILE A 59 2.34 4.00 -20.13
CA ILE A 59 2.24 2.93 -19.14
C ILE A 59 3.64 2.41 -18.78
N ASP A 60 4.47 2.12 -19.78
CA ASP A 60 5.83 1.62 -19.59
C ASP A 60 6.69 2.66 -18.84
N ARG A 61 6.61 3.94 -19.24
CA ARG A 61 7.28 5.03 -18.53
C ARG A 61 6.86 5.12 -17.07
N TRP A 62 5.55 5.09 -16.80
CA TRP A 62 5.05 5.14 -15.44
C TRP A 62 5.55 3.96 -14.61
N ILE A 63 5.57 2.75 -15.18
CA ILE A 63 6.07 1.54 -14.51
C ILE A 63 7.55 1.70 -14.17
N ASP A 64 8.37 2.14 -15.11
CA ASP A 64 9.81 2.31 -14.91
C ASP A 64 10.12 3.33 -13.80
N GLU A 65 9.36 4.42 -13.75
CA GLU A 65 9.55 5.50 -12.78
C GLU A 65 8.96 5.16 -11.40
N ASN A 66 7.82 4.45 -11.34
CA ASN A 66 7.00 4.37 -10.13
C ASN A 66 6.83 2.96 -9.56
N ALA A 67 7.04 1.88 -10.32
CA ALA A 67 6.67 0.54 -9.86
C ALA A 67 7.47 0.09 -8.62
N ARG A 68 8.77 0.42 -8.56
CA ARG A 68 9.59 0.11 -7.38
C ARG A 68 9.13 0.86 -6.13
N PRO A 69 9.12 2.22 -6.10
CA PRO A 69 8.69 2.95 -4.91
C PRO A 69 7.24 2.61 -4.52
N PHE A 70 6.37 2.36 -5.50
CA PHE A 70 4.99 1.96 -5.22
C PHE A 70 4.90 0.57 -4.57
N ARG A 71 5.73 -0.41 -4.97
CA ARG A 71 5.79 -1.71 -4.27
C ARG A 71 6.30 -1.57 -2.83
N GLU A 72 7.30 -0.71 -2.60
CA GLU A 72 7.79 -0.42 -1.24
C GLU A 72 6.70 0.22 -0.37
N TYR A 73 5.90 1.09 -0.97
CA TYR A 73 4.72 1.68 -0.36
C TYR A 73 3.67 0.65 0.03
N LEU A 74 3.25 -0.21 -0.91
CA LEU A 74 2.31 -1.31 -0.64
C LEU A 74 2.84 -2.29 0.41
N ASN A 75 4.15 -2.59 0.41
CA ASN A 75 4.76 -3.43 1.44
C ASN A 75 4.66 -2.80 2.84
N THR A 76 4.76 -1.48 2.94
CA THR A 76 4.60 -0.79 4.22
C THR A 76 3.15 -0.84 4.70
N ILE A 77 2.17 -0.72 3.79
CA ILE A 77 0.76 -0.92 4.13
C ILE A 77 0.50 -2.35 4.66
N LYS A 78 1.16 -3.36 4.09
CA LYS A 78 1.07 -4.74 4.61
C LYS A 78 1.66 -4.86 6.01
N LEU A 79 2.69 -4.10 6.36
CA LEU A 79 3.18 -4.05 7.75
C LEU A 79 2.14 -3.46 8.70
N VAL A 80 1.42 -2.41 8.27
CA VAL A 80 0.27 -1.89 9.04
C VAL A 80 -0.77 -2.98 9.26
N TYR A 81 -1.11 -3.75 8.22
CA TYR A 81 -1.99 -4.92 8.32
C TYR A 81 -1.51 -5.96 9.32
N VAL A 82 -0.24 -6.36 9.25
CA VAL A 82 0.34 -7.33 10.19
C VAL A 82 0.25 -6.84 11.62
N VAL A 83 0.67 -5.61 11.91
CA VAL A 83 0.58 -5.01 13.25
C VAL A 83 -0.87 -4.97 13.72
N TRP A 84 -1.78 -4.52 12.86
CA TRP A 84 -3.21 -4.44 13.16
C TRP A 84 -3.81 -5.81 13.50
N LYS A 85 -3.43 -6.88 12.80
CA LYS A 85 -3.84 -8.26 13.13
C LYS A 85 -3.23 -8.76 14.44
N CYS A 86 -1.95 -8.46 14.70
CA CYS A 86 -1.28 -8.82 15.96
C CYS A 86 -1.93 -8.15 17.19
N MET A 87 -2.62 -7.04 17.00
CA MET A 87 -3.42 -6.39 18.07
C MET A 87 -4.75 -7.10 18.34
N GLY A 88 -5.09 -8.16 17.61
CA GLY A 88 -6.32 -8.93 17.78
C GLY A 88 -7.55 -8.33 17.10
N ASN A 89 -7.37 -7.37 16.19
CA ASN A 89 -8.47 -6.70 15.50
C ASN A 89 -9.08 -7.57 14.39
N VAL A 90 -10.34 -7.28 14.04
CA VAL A 90 -11.14 -8.00 13.02
C VAL A 90 -11.67 -7.03 11.97
N TRP A 91 -11.93 -7.49 10.74
CA TRP A 91 -12.28 -6.64 9.60
C TRP A 91 -13.32 -5.54 9.90
N HIS A 92 -14.39 -5.89 10.62
CA HIS A 92 -15.49 -4.99 10.94
C HIS A 92 -15.10 -3.86 11.92
N SER A 93 -13.92 -3.92 12.52
CA SER A 93 -13.43 -2.97 13.52
C SER A 93 -12.38 -2.01 12.96
N ILE A 94 -12.22 -1.89 11.63
CA ILE A 94 -11.24 -0.95 11.06
C ILE A 94 -11.63 0.49 11.40
N GLN A 95 -10.76 1.16 12.15
CA GLN A 95 -10.92 2.56 12.55
C GLN A 95 -9.74 3.38 12.01
N TRP A 96 -10.05 4.59 11.54
CA TRP A 96 -9.05 5.56 11.06
C TRP A 96 -7.98 5.88 12.13
N ASN A 97 -8.40 6.03 13.38
CA ASN A 97 -7.49 6.35 14.48
C ASN A 97 -6.48 5.23 14.76
N ASP A 98 -6.90 3.96 14.60
CA ASP A 98 -5.99 2.83 14.77
C ASP A 98 -4.97 2.76 13.63
N PHE A 99 -5.42 2.97 12.39
CA PHE A 99 -4.55 3.09 11.23
C PHE A 99 -3.49 4.18 11.45
N ASN A 100 -3.90 5.40 11.79
CA ASN A 100 -2.96 6.51 12.03
C ASN A 100 -1.97 6.19 13.14
N ARG A 101 -2.44 5.63 14.26
CA ARG A 101 -1.57 5.25 15.37
C ARG A 101 -0.50 4.24 14.94
N ILE A 102 -0.89 3.21 14.19
CA ILE A 102 0.06 2.19 13.71
C ILE A 102 1.04 2.80 12.70
N GLN A 103 0.52 3.55 11.72
CA GLN A 103 1.31 4.19 10.68
C GLN A 103 2.33 5.19 11.26
N GLU A 104 1.93 6.03 12.22
CA GLU A 104 2.84 6.95 12.91
C GLU A 104 3.96 6.20 13.62
N ASN A 105 3.63 5.10 14.30
CA ASN A 105 4.62 4.29 15.00
C ASN A 105 5.58 3.62 14.02
N LEU A 106 5.09 3.06 12.91
CA LEU A 106 5.94 2.50 11.86
C LEU A 106 6.88 3.55 11.25
N ASN A 107 6.38 4.75 10.95
CA ASN A 107 7.20 5.84 10.44
C ASN A 107 8.28 6.26 11.46
N LYS A 108 7.96 6.33 12.76
CA LYS A 108 8.91 6.67 13.84
C LYS A 108 10.02 5.64 14.04
N ILE A 109 9.75 4.36 13.79
CA ILE A 109 10.75 3.30 13.95
C ILE A 109 11.54 3.02 12.67
N LYS A 110 11.07 3.48 11.51
CA LYS A 110 11.72 3.23 10.22
C LYS A 110 13.20 3.57 10.23
N ASP A 111 13.54 4.79 10.66
CA ASP A 111 14.92 5.24 10.68
C ASP A 111 15.77 4.43 11.68
N LYS A 112 15.16 3.94 12.77
CA LYS A 112 15.85 3.12 13.78
C LYS A 112 16.10 1.69 13.34
N CYS A 113 15.18 1.11 12.58
CA CYS A 113 15.24 -0.27 12.13
C CYS A 113 16.02 -0.45 10.81
N LEU A 114 16.16 0.60 10.00
CA LEU A 114 16.95 0.54 8.76
C LEU A 114 18.44 0.82 8.98
N ASP A 115 18.81 1.58 10.01
CA ASP A 115 20.22 1.79 10.39
C ASP A 115 20.91 0.55 11.01
N THR A 116 20.15 -0.51 11.28
CA THR A 116 20.64 -1.76 11.91
C THR A 116 20.72 -2.96 10.96
N ILE A 117 20.34 -2.77 9.69
CA ILE A 117 20.44 -3.80 8.64
C ILE A 117 21.40 -3.28 7.56
N PHE A 118 22.69 -3.25 7.90
CA PHE A 118 23.80 -3.06 6.96
C PHE A 118 24.66 -4.32 6.91
#